data_AF-A0A8H7ZQU5-F1
#
_entry.id   AF-A0A8H7ZQU5-F1
#
_cell.length_a   1.000
_cell.length_b   1.000
_cell.length_c   1.000
_cell.angle_alpha   90.00
_cell.angle_beta   90.00
_cell.angle_gamma   90.00
#
_symmetry.space_group_name_H-M   'P 1'
#
loop_
_entity.id
_entity.type
_entity.pdbx_description
1 polymer ?
#
loop_
_entity_poly.entity_id
_entity_poly.type
_entity_poly.pdbx_seq_one_letter_code
_entity_poly.pdbx_strand_id
1 'polypeptide(L)' 'MTEEELRKQEEEEFNTGPLSVLQQSVKNNTQILVNCRNNRKLLARVKGKIVRWSP' A
#
# COMPACT_ATOMS: atom_id res chain seq x y z
N MET A 1 0.07 14.32 20.07
CA MET A 1 -0.26 13.14 19.26
C MET A 1 0.67 12.03 19.70
N THR A 2 0.10 10.99 20.30
CA THR A 2 0.85 9.77 20.65
C THR A 2 1.10 8.94 19.39
N GLU A 3 2.17 8.14 19.40
CA GLU A 3 2.58 7.31 18.24
C GLU A 3 1.45 6.38 17.75
N GLU A 4 0.58 5.93 18.66
CA GLU A 4 -0.57 5.07 18.35
C GLU A 4 -1.69 5.81 17.62
N GLU A 5 -1.94 7.07 17.95
CA GLU A 5 -2.95 7.90 17.28
C GLU A 5 -2.51 8.20 15.84
N LEU A 6 -1.23 8.49 15.64
CA LEU A 6 -0.63 8.69 14.31
C LEU A 6 -0.77 7.41 13.46
N ARG A 7 -0.52 6.23 14.04
CA ARG A 7 -0.64 4.96 13.33
C ARG A 7 -2.08 4.65 12.92
N LYS A 8 -3.05 4.99 13.77
CA LYS A 8 -4.48 4.84 13.45
C LYS A 8 -4.91 5.80 12.34
N GLN A 9 -4.46 7.05 12.39
CA GLN A 9 -4.73 8.03 11.34
C GLN A 9 -4.14 7.59 10.00
N GLU A 10 -2.90 7.12 9.98
CA GLU A 10 -2.26 6.57 8.77
C GLU A 10 -3.06 5.36 8.24
N GLU A 11 -3.46 4.42 9.10
CA GLU A 11 -4.26 3.26 8.70
C GLU A 11 -5.61 3.67 8.09
N GLU A 12 -6.30 4.67 8.65
CA GLU A 12 -7.56 5.19 8.12
C GLU A 12 -7.35 5.87 6.75
N GLU A 13 -6.30 6.67 6.60
CA GLU A 13 -5.93 7.29 5.32
C GLU A 13 -5.57 6.26 4.25
N PHE A 14 -4.88 5.17 4.61
CA PHE A 14 -4.57 4.09 3.67
C PHE A 14 -5.80 3.26 3.29
N ASN A 15 -6.76 3.09 4.20
CA ASN A 15 -8.00 2.34 3.95
C ASN A 15 -9.00 3.12 3.09
N THR A 16 -9.05 4.45 3.22
CA THR A 16 -10.04 5.30 2.52
C THR A 16 -9.47 6.06 1.32
N GLY A 17 -8.14 6.17 1.21
CA GLY A 17 -7.48 6.89 0.12
C GLY A 17 -7.25 6.09 -1.17
N PRO A 18 -6.61 6.69 -2.18
CA PRO A 18 -6.29 6.03 -3.47
C PRO A 18 -5.33 4.84 -3.33
N LEU A 19 -4.59 4.75 -2.21
CA LEU A 19 -3.72 3.62 -1.88
C LEU A 19 -4.48 2.37 -1.38
N SER A 20 -5.78 2.50 -1.08
CA SER A 20 -6.65 1.38 -0.73
C SER A 20 -6.72 0.32 -1.83
N VAL A 21 -6.59 0.72 -3.10
CA VAL A 21 -6.52 -0.18 -4.26
C VAL A 21 -5.32 -1.13 -4.16
N LEU A 22 -4.18 -0.63 -3.68
CA LEU A 22 -3.00 -1.47 -3.46
C LEU A 22 -3.20 -2.40 -2.27
N GLN A 23 -3.84 -1.94 -1.19
CA GLN A 23 -4.18 -2.81 -0.06
C GLN A 23 -5.16 -3.93 -0.45
N GLN A 24 -6.18 -3.61 -1.23
CA GLN A 24 -7.10 -4.61 -1.79
C GLN A 24 -6.36 -5.60 -2.70
N SER A 25 -5.39 -5.11 -3.48
CA SER A 25 -4.59 -5.97 -4.35
C SER A 25 -3.73 -6.96 -3.57
N VAL A 26 -3.22 -6.56 -2.40
CA VAL A 26 -2.53 -7.45 -1.46
C VAL A 26 -3.50 -8.47 -0.82
N LYS A 27 -4.69 -8.03 -0.39
CA LYS A 27 -5.70 -8.94 0.24
C LYS A 27 -6.22 -10.00 -0.73
N ASN A 28 -6.48 -9.60 -1.97
CA ASN A 28 -7.07 -10.45 -3.00
C ASN A 28 -6.00 -11.18 -3.84
N ASN A 29 -4.70 -10.99 -3.54
CA ASN A 29 -3.59 -11.50 -4.33
C ASN A 29 -3.72 -11.19 -5.84
N THR A 30 -4.29 -10.03 -6.19
CA THR A 30 -4.48 -9.67 -7.59
C THR A 30 -3.15 -9.29 -8.23
N GLN A 31 -3.06 -9.53 -9.54
CA GLN A 31 -1.91 -9.12 -10.33
C GLN A 31 -2.07 -7.66 -10.72
N ILE A 32 -1.05 -6.85 -10.46
CA ILE A 32 -1.04 -5.43 -10.81
C ILE A 32 0.03 -5.14 -11.86
N LEU A 33 -0.26 -4.15 -12.70
CA LEU A 33 0.68 -3.61 -13.67
C LEU A 33 1.16 -2.24 -13.17
N VAL A 34 2.45 -2.14 -12.86
CA VAL A 34 3.08 -0.90 -12.42
C VAL A 34 3.87 -0.32 -13.58
N ASN A 35 3.53 0.89 -13.99
CA ASN A 35 4.35 1.65 -14.93
C ASN A 35 5.46 2.37 -14.15
N CYS A 36 6.70 1.98 -14.37
CA CYS A 36 7.85 2.63 -13.76
C CYS A 36 8.23 3.90 -14.53
N ARG A 37 8.88 4.84 -13.82
CA ARG A 37 9.33 6.13 -14.38
C ARG A 37 10.34 5.98 -15.54
N ASN A 38 10.95 4.80 -15.70
CA ASN A 38 11.83 4.46 -16.81
C ASN A 38 11.09 3.83 -18.01
N ASN A 39 9.77 4.02 -18.11
CA ASN A 39 8.90 3.46 -19.17
C ASN A 39 8.90 1.93 -19.25
N ARG A 40 9.33 1.23 -18.19
CA ARG A 40 9.18 -0.22 -18.08
C ARG A 40 7.90 -0.55 -17.33
N LYS A 41 7.18 -1.55 -17.83
CA LYS A 41 5.97 -2.06 -17.21
C LYS A 41 6.31 -3.31 -16.40
N LEU A 42 6.06 -3.28 -15.09
CA LEU A 42 6.25 -4.41 -14.19
C LEU A 42 4.90 -5.08 -13.93
N LEU A 43 4.78 -6.36 -14.28
CA LEU A 43 3.69 -7.21 -13.85
C LEU A 43 4.12 -7.93 -12.58
N ALA A 44 3.50 -7.58 -11.45
CA ALA A 44 3.89 -8.13 -10.16
C ALA A 44 2.66 -8.36 -9.26
N ARG A 45 2.86 -9.21 -8.26
CA ARG A 45 1.94 -9.34 -7.12
C ARG A 45 2.60 -8.67 -5.93
N VAL A 46 1.85 -7.82 -5.24
CA VAL A 46 2.35 -7.10 -4.08
C VAL A 46 2.29 -8.03 -2.87
N LYS A 47 3.40 -8.14 -2.14
CA LYS A 47 3.45 -8.78 -0.82
C LYS A 47 4.05 -7.77 0.15
N GLY A 48 3.23 -7.26 1.07
CA GLY A 48 3.66 -6.31 2.08
C GLY A 48 2.49 -5.54 2.67
N LYS A 49 2.61 -5.17 3.94
CA LYS A 49 1.75 -4.14 4.54
C LYS A 49 2.39 -2.78 4.27
N ILE A 50 1.60 -1.84 3.76
CA ILE A 50 1.94 -0.41 3.79
C ILE A 50 1.66 0.05 5.21
N VAL A 51 2.62 -0.17 6.10
CA VAL A 51 2.74 0.52 7.38
C VAL A 51 4.21 0.82 7.57
N ARG A 52 4.50 1.96 8.20
CA ARG A 52 5.84 2.43 8.52
C ARG A 52 6.66 1.24 9.04
N TRP A 53 7.76 0.92 8.35
CA TRP A 53 8.63 -0.19 8.70
C TRP A 53 9.36 0.22 9.99
N SER A 54 8.78 -0.13 11.14
CA SER A 54 9.50 -0.11 12.40
C SER A 54 10.37 -1.38 12.47
N PRO A 55 11.66 -1.27 12.82
CA PRO A 55 12.48 -2.43 13.14
C PRO A 55 11.94 -3.20 14.36
#